data_AF-A0A0K3AZ23-F1
#
_entry.id   AF-A0A0K3AZ23-F1
#
_cell.length_a   1.000
_cell.length_b   1.000
_cell.length_c   1.000
_cell.angle_alpha   90.00
_cell.angle_beta   90.00
_cell.angle_gamma   90.00
#
_symmetry.space_group_name_H-M   'P 1'
#
loop_
_entity.id
_entity.type
_entity.pdbx_description
1 polymer ?
#
loop_
_entity_poly.entity_id
_entity_poly.type
_entity_poly.pdbx_seq_one_letter_code
_entity_poly.pdbx_strand_id
1 'polypeptide(L)'
;MGHRAAADSGDDPDRPDGRRNWLYAGAALLVVTSVAVVFEYLPERPGCQPWLADFASAAGVEGLNRMNDRGGRSTYDFIEGRLEMTARPGSDIGGDIGGEVTAPFLYTTVSDDFTVQTEVFTDPAVADQAAGLLVFEDAHHYVRLERGFDDVVAYYGDGEQVTVPASATNVELRLSRHDGQVKAEWRDTPNNGDWQPVGAPAPVTRAVRVGVMALNTTPDSEPFSATFRYLRITCS
;
A
#
# COMPACT_ATOMS: atom_id res chain seq x y z
N MET A 1 -51.35 -17.74 3.72
CA MET A 1 -51.83 -19.10 4.02
C MET A 1 -50.67 -20.06 3.81
N GLY A 2 -50.23 -20.77 4.85
CA GLY A 2 -49.12 -21.73 4.78
C GLY A 2 -48.35 -21.80 6.10
N HIS A 3 -48.74 -22.77 6.94
CA HIS A 3 -48.24 -23.06 8.29
C HIS A 3 -46.87 -23.77 8.35
N ARG A 4 -46.12 -23.54 9.44
CA ARG A 4 -45.46 -24.50 10.40
C ARG A 4 -44.29 -23.77 11.11
N ALA A 5 -44.21 -23.55 12.44
CA ALA A 5 -44.12 -24.46 13.61
C ALA A 5 -42.91 -25.43 13.51
N ALA A 6 -42.02 -25.67 14.48
CA ALA A 6 -41.89 -25.37 15.91
C ALA A 6 -40.38 -25.55 16.31
N ALA A 7 -39.87 -24.81 17.30
CA ALA A 7 -39.40 -25.27 18.63
C ALA A 7 -38.22 -26.27 18.67
N ASP A 8 -37.14 -25.93 19.40
CA ASP A 8 -36.69 -26.79 20.51
C ASP A 8 -35.78 -26.03 21.51
N SER A 9 -35.96 -26.40 22.77
CA SER A 9 -35.44 -25.90 24.04
C SER A 9 -34.46 -26.91 24.62
N GLY A 10 -33.43 -26.46 25.34
CA GLY A 10 -32.49 -27.38 25.99
C GLY A 10 -31.59 -26.69 27.00
N ASP A 11 -32.19 -26.19 28.08
CA ASP A 11 -31.50 -25.96 29.36
C ASP A 11 -31.12 -27.32 29.97
N ASP A 12 -29.88 -27.46 30.43
CA ASP A 12 -29.44 -28.58 31.28
C ASP A 12 -28.80 -28.03 32.57
N PRO A 13 -29.57 -27.89 33.67
CA PRO A 13 -29.07 -27.49 34.96
C PRO A 13 -29.20 -28.65 35.95
N ASP A 14 -28.31 -29.65 35.90
CA ASP A 14 -28.15 -30.59 37.02
C ASP A 14 -26.85 -31.41 36.92
N ARG A 15 -25.85 -31.08 37.74
CA ARG A 15 -24.88 -32.09 38.17
C ARG A 15 -24.38 -31.86 39.60
N PRO A 16 -24.36 -32.91 40.45
CA PRO A 16 -24.55 -32.75 41.89
C PRO A 16 -23.27 -32.57 42.71
N ASP A 17 -23.52 -32.02 43.89
CA ASP A 17 -22.66 -31.89 45.06
C ASP A 17 -21.91 -33.18 45.43
N GLY A 18 -20.59 -33.05 45.57
CA GLY A 18 -19.70 -34.08 46.11
C GLY A 18 -18.81 -33.53 47.22
N ARG A 19 -19.34 -33.44 48.44
CA ARG A 19 -18.58 -33.21 49.68
C ARG A 19 -17.52 -34.30 49.90
N ARG A 20 -16.24 -33.92 50.02
CA ARG A 20 -15.22 -34.69 50.75
C ARG A 20 -14.28 -33.77 51.53
N ASN A 21 -14.49 -33.71 52.84
CA ASN A 21 -13.52 -33.21 53.83
C ASN A 21 -12.54 -34.34 54.17
N TRP A 22 -11.23 -34.16 53.96
CA TRP A 22 -10.17 -34.87 54.69
C TRP A 22 -8.91 -33.97 54.84
N LEU A 23 -8.66 -33.62 56.11
CA LEU A 23 -7.40 -33.44 56.83
C LEU A 23 -6.18 -32.69 56.23
N TYR A 24 -5.79 -31.70 57.03
CA TYR A 24 -4.58 -30.89 57.06
C TYR A 24 -3.25 -31.66 56.90
N ALA A 25 -2.37 -31.13 56.05
CA ALA A 25 -0.92 -31.16 56.26
C ALA A 25 -0.37 -29.80 55.87
N GLY A 26 0.12 -29.05 56.86
CA GLY A 26 0.71 -27.74 56.67
C GLY A 26 1.99 -27.84 55.85
N ALA A 27 1.97 -27.24 54.66
CA ALA A 27 3.15 -26.75 54.00
C ALA A 27 3.00 -25.23 53.96
N ALA A 28 3.86 -24.51 54.67
CA ALA A 28 4.02 -23.08 54.50
C ALA A 28 4.55 -22.84 53.09
N LEU A 29 3.64 -22.67 52.12
CA LEU A 29 3.97 -22.29 50.76
C LEU A 29 4.33 -20.80 50.81
N LEU A 30 5.62 -20.53 50.70
CA LEU A 30 6.13 -19.19 50.45
C LEU A 30 5.62 -18.79 49.06
N VAL A 31 4.46 -18.13 49.00
CA VAL A 31 3.96 -17.51 47.78
C VAL A 31 4.84 -16.31 47.53
N VAL A 32 5.97 -16.56 46.88
CA VAL A 32 6.65 -15.52 46.12
C VAL A 32 5.68 -15.21 44.99
N THR A 33 4.84 -14.19 45.16
CA THR A 33 4.21 -13.52 44.03
C THR A 33 5.34 -12.92 43.21
N SER A 34 5.91 -13.74 42.34
CA SER A 34 6.70 -13.28 41.22
C SER A 34 5.78 -12.35 40.46
N VAL A 35 5.94 -11.04 40.65
CA VAL A 35 5.52 -10.08 39.64
C VAL A 35 6.38 -10.46 38.44
N ALA A 36 5.86 -11.35 37.61
CA ALA A 36 6.35 -11.49 36.26
C ALA A 36 6.07 -10.13 35.64
N VAL A 37 7.08 -9.27 35.67
CA VAL A 37 7.13 -8.14 34.76
C VAL A 37 7.24 -8.82 33.40
N VAL A 38 6.08 -9.13 32.82
CA VAL A 38 5.95 -9.40 31.41
C VAL A 38 6.31 -8.06 30.79
N PHE A 39 7.60 -7.86 30.56
CA PHE A 39 8.04 -6.99 29.49
C PHE A 39 7.42 -7.65 28.26
N GLU A 40 6.23 -7.18 27.88
CA GLU A 40 5.83 -7.24 26.49
C GLU A 40 7.00 -6.61 25.75
N TYR A 41 7.88 -7.46 25.22
CA TYR A 41 8.73 -7.13 24.10
C TYR A 41 7.75 -6.71 23.02
N LEU A 42 7.31 -5.45 23.07
CA LEU A 42 6.77 -4.78 21.91
C LEU A 42 7.94 -4.86 20.94
N PRO A 43 7.86 -5.68 19.87
CA PRO A 43 8.90 -5.64 18.86
C PRO A 43 9.01 -4.17 18.49
N GLU A 44 10.22 -3.60 18.64
CA GLU A 44 10.51 -2.29 18.09
C GLU A 44 9.93 -2.34 16.69
N ARG A 45 8.86 -1.58 16.44
CA ARG A 45 8.31 -1.47 15.10
C ARG A 45 9.52 -0.99 14.30
N PRO A 46 10.05 -1.79 13.35
CA PRO A 46 11.24 -1.39 12.66
C PRO A 46 10.91 -0.05 12.04
N GLY A 47 11.46 1.02 12.62
CA GLY A 47 11.20 2.38 12.18
C GLY A 47 11.55 2.46 10.71
N CYS A 48 10.91 3.38 9.98
CA CYS A 48 11.16 3.57 8.56
C CYS A 48 12.67 3.57 8.30
N GLN A 49 13.15 2.51 7.62
CA GLN A 49 14.55 2.41 7.21
C GLN A 49 14.65 3.02 5.81
N PRO A 50 15.64 3.91 5.57
CA PRO A 50 15.91 4.38 4.21
C PRO A 50 16.07 3.19 3.28
N TRP A 51 15.34 3.21 2.17
CA TRP A 51 15.30 2.13 1.21
C TRP A 51 15.66 2.67 -0.16
N LEU A 52 16.67 2.05 -0.79
CA LEU A 52 16.91 2.24 -2.21
C LEU A 52 16.78 0.90 -2.91
N ALA A 53 15.76 0.80 -3.76
CA ALA A 53 15.66 -0.24 -4.76
C ALA A 53 16.18 0.35 -6.06
N ASP A 54 17.44 0.09 -6.40
CA ASP A 54 17.88 0.24 -7.77
C ASP A 54 17.35 -0.96 -8.55
N PHE A 55 16.43 -0.75 -9.49
CA PHE A 55 15.82 -1.86 -10.22
C PHE A 55 16.78 -2.48 -11.26
N ALA A 56 18.09 -2.39 -10.99
CA ALA A 56 19.19 -2.96 -11.76
C ALA A 56 19.10 -4.50 -11.84
N SER A 57 18.46 -5.15 -10.86
CA SER A 57 18.24 -6.59 -10.83
C SER A 57 17.02 -6.95 -9.98
N ALA A 58 16.62 -8.23 -10.05
CA ALA A 58 15.55 -8.77 -9.20
C ALA A 58 15.84 -8.68 -7.69
N ALA A 59 17.12 -8.59 -7.28
CA ALA A 59 17.46 -8.34 -5.88
C ALA A 59 17.00 -6.95 -5.42
N GLY A 60 16.82 -5.99 -6.33
CA GLY A 60 16.36 -4.63 -6.01
C GLY A 60 14.93 -4.58 -5.49
N VAL A 61 14.11 -5.61 -5.74
CA VAL A 61 12.75 -5.71 -5.16
C VAL A 61 12.69 -6.65 -3.95
N GLU A 62 13.83 -7.20 -3.51
CA GLU A 62 13.86 -8.10 -2.36
C GLU A 62 13.44 -7.32 -1.10
N GLY A 63 12.30 -7.73 -0.53
CA GLY A 63 11.68 -7.08 0.63
C GLY A 63 10.55 -6.10 0.31
N LEU A 64 10.25 -5.84 -0.98
CA LEU A 64 8.98 -5.22 -1.36
C LEU A 64 7.86 -6.26 -1.36
N ASN A 65 6.72 -5.85 -0.82
CA ASN A 65 5.48 -6.58 -0.90
C ASN A 65 4.83 -6.38 -2.27
N ARG A 66 4.05 -7.37 -2.70
CA ARG A 66 3.28 -7.31 -3.94
C ARG A 66 1.80 -7.29 -3.60
N MET A 67 1.08 -6.29 -4.10
CA MET A 67 -0.38 -6.35 -4.11
C MET A 67 -0.83 -6.94 -5.45
N ASN A 68 -1.65 -7.98 -5.36
CA ASN A 68 -2.01 -8.80 -6.51
C ASN A 68 -3.26 -8.28 -7.23
N ASP A 69 -3.23 -8.35 -8.55
CA ASP A 69 -4.22 -7.89 -9.55
C ASP A 69 -5.43 -8.84 -9.72
N ARG A 70 -6.02 -9.35 -8.62
CA ARG A 70 -7.12 -10.34 -8.68
C ARG A 70 -6.81 -11.60 -9.53
N GLY A 71 -5.56 -12.06 -9.60
CA GLY A 71 -5.28 -13.33 -10.29
C GLY A 71 -3.86 -13.55 -10.78
N GLY A 72 -2.93 -12.63 -10.57
CA GLY A 72 -1.51 -12.79 -10.91
C GLY A 72 -1.22 -12.70 -12.40
N ARG A 73 -1.94 -11.85 -13.16
CA ARG A 73 -1.73 -11.70 -14.61
C ARG A 73 -0.87 -10.52 -14.99
N SER A 74 -0.69 -9.58 -14.07
CA SER A 74 0.33 -8.56 -14.12
C SER A 74 1.71 -9.17 -13.92
N THR A 75 2.65 -8.68 -14.71
CA THR A 75 4.01 -9.17 -14.73
C THR A 75 4.97 -8.12 -14.18
N TYR A 76 6.01 -8.61 -13.51
CA TYR A 76 7.16 -7.82 -13.10
C TYR A 76 8.38 -8.48 -13.76
N ASP A 77 9.08 -7.73 -14.59
CA ASP A 77 10.33 -8.18 -15.22
C ASP A 77 11.44 -7.16 -14.98
N PHE A 78 12.69 -7.58 -15.19
CA PHE A 78 13.86 -6.73 -15.04
C PHE A 78 14.60 -6.64 -16.37
N ILE A 79 14.33 -5.57 -17.10
CA ILE A 79 14.85 -5.35 -18.45
C ILE A 79 15.83 -4.19 -18.41
N GLU A 80 17.07 -4.43 -18.85
CA GLU A 80 18.12 -3.41 -18.96
C GLU A 80 18.37 -2.61 -17.65
N GLY A 81 18.24 -3.29 -16.52
CA GLY A 81 18.43 -2.70 -15.20
C GLY A 81 17.31 -1.75 -14.77
N ARG A 82 16.09 -2.00 -15.26
CA ARG A 82 14.86 -1.33 -14.84
C ARG A 82 13.81 -2.38 -14.48
N LEU A 83 12.88 -2.00 -13.62
CA LEU A 83 11.68 -2.78 -13.37
C LEU A 83 10.68 -2.47 -14.48
N GLU A 84 10.29 -3.47 -15.27
CA GLU A 84 9.11 -3.40 -16.10
C GLU A 84 7.89 -3.92 -15.32
N MET A 85 6.80 -3.15 -15.35
CA MET A 85 5.54 -3.50 -14.74
C MET A 85 4.43 -3.45 -15.80
N THR A 86 3.70 -4.56 -15.96
CA THR A 86 2.59 -4.64 -16.92
C THR A 86 1.24 -4.68 -16.22
N ALA A 87 0.39 -3.69 -16.50
CA ALA A 87 -1.00 -3.62 -16.07
C ALA A 87 -1.92 -4.22 -17.13
N ARG A 88 -2.86 -5.07 -16.70
CA ARG A 88 -3.87 -5.65 -17.59
C ARG A 88 -5.06 -4.69 -17.72
N PRO A 89 -5.85 -4.82 -18.80
CA PRO A 89 -7.10 -4.08 -18.93
C PRO A 89 -8.02 -4.28 -17.71
N GLY A 90 -8.57 -3.19 -17.19
CA GLY A 90 -9.37 -3.15 -15.95
C GLY A 90 -8.57 -3.12 -14.64
N SER A 91 -7.25 -2.96 -14.69
CA SER A 91 -6.39 -2.78 -13.50
C SER A 91 -6.46 -1.35 -12.98
N ASP A 92 -6.88 -1.15 -11.72
CA ASP A 92 -6.99 0.15 -11.06
C ASP A 92 -6.62 0.12 -9.56
N ILE A 93 -6.43 1.30 -8.97
CA ILE A 93 -6.33 1.57 -7.54
C ILE A 93 -7.67 2.19 -7.13
N GLY A 94 -8.59 1.36 -6.65
CA GLY A 94 -10.00 1.74 -6.56
C GLY A 94 -10.34 2.80 -5.51
N GLY A 95 -11.19 3.73 -5.94
CA GLY A 95 -12.37 4.20 -5.20
C GLY A 95 -13.70 3.81 -5.90
N ASP A 96 -13.65 3.54 -7.21
CA ASP A 96 -14.75 3.22 -8.13
C ASP A 96 -15.09 1.71 -8.20
N ILE A 97 -14.14 0.82 -7.88
CA ILE A 97 -14.32 -0.64 -7.86
C ILE A 97 -14.53 -1.23 -6.46
N GLY A 98 -15.08 -0.44 -5.53
CA GLY A 98 -15.38 -0.90 -4.16
C GLY A 98 -14.17 -0.95 -3.22
N GLY A 99 -13.15 -0.13 -3.51
CA GLY A 99 -11.99 0.07 -2.64
C GLY A 99 -10.90 -1.01 -2.72
N GLU A 100 -10.96 -1.88 -3.72
CA GLU A 100 -9.90 -2.86 -3.98
C GLU A 100 -8.80 -2.29 -4.88
N VAL A 101 -7.56 -2.67 -4.59
CA VAL A 101 -6.41 -2.44 -5.48
C VAL A 101 -6.28 -3.65 -6.41
N THR A 102 -6.57 -3.45 -7.69
CA THR A 102 -6.46 -4.48 -8.75
C THR A 102 -5.32 -4.21 -9.71
N ALA A 103 -4.65 -3.08 -9.59
CA ALA A 103 -3.44 -2.78 -10.32
C ALA A 103 -2.20 -3.42 -9.67
N PRO A 104 -1.18 -3.76 -10.47
CA PRO A 104 0.11 -4.16 -9.94
C PRO A 104 0.71 -3.05 -9.09
N PHE A 105 1.07 -3.39 -7.86
CA PHE A 105 1.67 -2.46 -6.90
C PHE A 105 2.78 -3.15 -6.10
N LEU A 106 4.01 -2.64 -6.26
CA LEU A 106 5.15 -3.05 -5.43
C LEU A 106 5.36 -2.01 -4.35
N TYR A 107 5.36 -2.44 -3.08
CA TYR A 107 5.31 -1.50 -1.97
C TYR A 107 6.04 -1.97 -0.71
N THR A 108 6.35 -1.03 0.15
CA THR A 108 6.68 -1.28 1.56
C THR A 108 5.74 -0.51 2.47
N THR A 109 5.72 -0.84 3.77
CA THR A 109 4.88 -0.14 4.75
C THR A 109 5.71 0.87 5.52
N VAL A 110 5.20 2.10 5.65
CA VAL A 110 5.88 3.21 6.33
C VAL A 110 4.95 3.89 7.33
N SER A 111 5.38 4.01 8.59
CA SER A 111 4.65 4.71 9.66
C SER A 111 5.11 6.15 9.88
N ASP A 112 6.36 6.47 9.57
CA ASP A 112 6.99 7.75 9.89
C ASP A 112 6.88 8.76 8.73
N ASP A 113 7.40 9.97 8.90
CA ASP A 113 7.54 10.91 7.79
C ASP A 113 8.53 10.37 6.75
N PHE A 114 8.24 10.63 5.48
CA PHE A 114 9.02 10.05 4.39
C PHE A 114 9.01 10.91 3.14
N THR A 115 9.96 10.64 2.26
CA THR A 115 9.93 11.03 0.87
C THR A 115 10.13 9.78 0.02
N VAL A 116 9.22 9.53 -0.92
CA VAL A 116 9.32 8.47 -1.91
C VAL A 116 9.49 9.06 -3.31
N GLN A 117 10.41 8.51 -4.09
CA GLN A 117 10.76 8.99 -5.42
C GLN A 117 10.97 7.83 -6.40
N THR A 118 10.65 8.07 -7.66
CA THR A 118 10.97 7.19 -8.79
C THR A 118 11.19 8.01 -10.05
N GLU A 119 11.94 7.46 -11.00
CA GLU A 119 11.87 7.86 -12.40
C GLU A 119 11.03 6.81 -13.15
N VAL A 120 9.99 7.26 -13.84
CA VAL A 120 9.09 6.41 -14.63
C VAL A 120 9.24 6.73 -16.10
N PHE A 121 9.26 5.69 -16.94
CA PHE A 121 9.28 5.78 -18.40
C PHE A 121 8.04 5.08 -18.93
N THR A 122 7.23 5.82 -19.68
CA THR A 122 6.00 5.30 -20.25
C THR A 122 5.55 6.15 -21.44
N ASP A 123 4.82 5.52 -22.35
CA ASP A 123 4.16 6.17 -23.48
C ASP A 123 2.72 5.64 -23.56
N PRO A 124 1.82 6.13 -22.69
CA PRO A 124 0.44 5.67 -22.67
C PRO A 124 -0.24 5.93 -24.01
N ALA A 125 -0.97 4.94 -24.53
CA ALA A 125 -1.65 5.05 -25.82
C ALA A 125 -3.09 5.56 -25.71
N VAL A 126 -3.67 5.51 -24.51
CA VAL A 126 -5.04 5.93 -24.20
C VAL A 126 -5.10 6.62 -22.83
N ALA A 127 -6.12 7.45 -22.61
CA ALA A 127 -6.29 8.32 -21.43
C ALA A 127 -6.16 7.60 -20.06
N ASP A 128 -6.56 6.33 -20.03
CA ASP A 128 -6.74 5.51 -18.83
C ASP A 128 -5.54 4.60 -18.52
N GLN A 129 -4.41 4.85 -19.19
CA GLN A 129 -3.13 4.19 -18.94
C GLN A 129 -2.19 5.16 -18.22
N ALA A 130 -1.62 4.71 -17.10
CA ALA A 130 -0.74 5.55 -16.31
C ALA A 130 0.17 4.74 -15.40
N ALA A 131 1.30 5.31 -15.01
CA ALA A 131 2.22 4.68 -14.08
C ALA A 131 2.92 5.71 -13.19
N GLY A 132 3.22 5.33 -11.95
CA GLY A 132 3.88 6.24 -11.02
C GLY A 132 3.95 5.74 -9.60
N LEU A 133 3.75 6.66 -8.65
CA LEU A 133 3.82 6.44 -7.22
C LEU A 133 2.43 6.38 -6.60
N LEU A 134 2.33 5.58 -5.54
CA LEU A 134 1.14 5.49 -4.71
C LEU A 134 1.53 5.53 -3.22
N VAL A 135 0.87 6.42 -2.48
CA VAL A 135 0.77 6.41 -1.01
C VAL A 135 -0.65 5.99 -0.67
N PHE A 136 -0.82 4.79 -0.13
CA PHE A 136 -2.12 4.17 0.09
C PHE A 136 -2.30 3.77 1.56
N GLU A 137 -3.14 4.52 2.27
CA GLU A 137 -3.62 4.16 3.61
C GLU A 137 -4.81 3.19 3.44
N ASP A 138 -5.87 3.69 2.79
CA ASP A 138 -7.08 2.95 2.46
C ASP A 138 -7.77 3.55 1.20
N ALA A 139 -8.92 3.00 0.81
CA ALA A 139 -9.66 3.39 -0.39
C ALA A 139 -10.20 4.84 -0.39
N HIS A 140 -10.17 5.52 0.77
CA HIS A 140 -10.62 6.90 0.92
C HIS A 140 -9.46 7.85 1.27
N HIS A 141 -8.30 7.31 1.62
CA HIS A 141 -7.13 8.07 2.04
C HIS A 141 -5.91 7.58 1.27
N TYR A 142 -5.72 8.15 0.08
CA TYR A 142 -4.57 7.88 -0.74
C TYR A 142 -4.17 9.11 -1.54
N VAL A 143 -2.91 9.11 -1.97
CA VAL A 143 -2.39 10.03 -2.99
C VAL A 143 -1.71 9.20 -4.05
N ARG A 144 -2.17 9.35 -5.29
CA ARG A 144 -1.60 8.74 -6.48
C ARG A 144 -0.98 9.84 -7.32
N LEU A 145 0.26 9.68 -7.73
CA LEU A 145 0.94 10.61 -8.63
C LEU A 145 1.54 9.83 -9.78
N GLU A 146 1.17 10.19 -11.00
CA GLU A 146 1.43 9.35 -12.16
C GLU A 146 1.69 10.13 -13.45
N ARG A 147 2.43 9.50 -14.36
CA ARG A 147 2.51 9.89 -15.75
C ARG A 147 1.41 9.14 -16.51
N GLY A 148 0.40 9.88 -16.98
CA GLY A 148 -0.73 9.36 -17.75
C GLY A 148 -0.61 9.62 -19.24
N PHE A 149 -1.72 9.65 -19.98
CA PHE A 149 -1.74 10.12 -21.37
C PHE A 149 -1.54 11.64 -21.41
N ASP A 150 -0.51 12.14 -22.10
CA ASP A 150 -0.16 13.57 -22.28
C ASP A 150 0.12 14.43 -21.02
N ASP A 151 -0.18 13.92 -19.82
CA ASP A 151 -0.08 14.67 -18.57
C ASP A 151 0.66 13.95 -17.43
N VAL A 152 1.06 14.72 -16.42
CA VAL A 152 1.26 14.24 -15.04
C VAL A 152 0.03 14.55 -14.23
N VAL A 153 -0.45 13.58 -13.46
CA VAL A 153 -1.72 13.68 -12.74
C VAL A 153 -1.55 13.25 -11.29
N ALA A 154 -2.12 14.04 -10.37
CA ALA A 154 -2.32 13.63 -8.99
C ALA A 154 -3.81 13.31 -8.74
N TYR A 155 -4.09 12.18 -8.10
CA TYR A 155 -5.42 11.81 -7.62
C TYR A 155 -5.42 11.68 -6.10
N TYR A 156 -6.52 12.09 -5.50
CA TYR A 156 -6.73 12.11 -4.06
C TYR A 156 -7.95 11.26 -3.69
N GLY A 157 -7.94 10.69 -2.49
CA GLY A 157 -8.98 9.75 -2.03
C GLY A 157 -10.40 10.33 -1.88
N ASP A 158 -10.55 11.65 -1.97
CA ASP A 158 -11.84 12.36 -2.02
C ASP A 158 -12.38 12.53 -3.45
N GLY A 159 -11.65 12.05 -4.46
CA GLY A 159 -11.99 12.18 -5.87
C GLY A 159 -11.44 13.45 -6.54
N GLU A 160 -10.69 14.30 -5.82
CA GLU A 160 -9.99 15.41 -6.46
C GLU A 160 -8.91 14.86 -7.42
N GLN A 161 -8.76 15.54 -8.56
CA GLN A 161 -7.73 15.28 -9.55
C GLN A 161 -7.09 16.60 -10.00
N VAL A 162 -5.76 16.63 -10.05
CA VAL A 162 -5.01 17.78 -10.58
C VAL A 162 -4.08 17.31 -11.68
N THR A 163 -4.23 17.93 -12.85
CA THR A 163 -3.51 17.58 -14.09
C THR A 163 -2.53 18.69 -14.47
N VAL A 164 -1.31 18.31 -14.80
CA VAL A 164 -0.26 19.20 -15.32
C VAL A 164 0.21 18.67 -16.68
N PRO A 165 0.18 19.47 -17.76
CA PRO A 165 0.65 19.03 -19.07
C PRO A 165 2.11 18.56 -19.03
N ALA A 166 2.40 17.41 -19.64
CA ALA A 166 3.75 16.85 -19.68
C ALA A 166 4.00 16.08 -20.98
N SER A 167 4.80 16.66 -21.87
CA SER A 167 5.17 16.00 -23.13
C SER A 167 6.31 14.98 -23.01
N ALA A 168 6.99 14.91 -21.86
CA ALA A 168 8.10 14.00 -21.65
C ALA A 168 7.59 12.55 -21.44
N THR A 169 8.20 11.59 -22.13
CA THR A 169 7.94 10.15 -21.96
C THR A 169 8.59 9.58 -20.70
N ASN A 170 9.48 10.34 -20.06
CA ASN A 170 10.01 10.03 -18.74
C ASN A 170 10.02 11.24 -17.83
N VAL A 171 9.57 11.02 -16.60
CA VAL A 171 9.47 12.03 -15.56
C VAL A 171 9.97 11.44 -14.25
N GLU A 172 10.46 12.30 -13.38
CA GLU A 172 10.66 11.95 -11.98
C GLU A 172 9.47 12.41 -11.16
N LEU A 173 9.01 11.52 -10.28
CA LEU A 173 7.86 11.73 -9.41
C LEU A 173 8.34 11.69 -7.95
N ARG A 174 7.73 12.51 -7.11
CA ARG A 174 7.99 12.57 -5.67
C ARG A 174 6.69 12.73 -4.90
N LEU A 175 6.50 11.87 -3.89
CA LEU A 175 5.51 12.06 -2.84
C LEU A 175 6.26 12.21 -1.52
N SER A 176 5.95 13.23 -0.72
CA SER A 176 6.55 13.42 0.61
C SER A 176 5.48 13.60 1.67
N ARG A 177 5.58 12.85 2.76
CA ARG A 177 4.76 13.02 3.96
C ARG A 177 5.52 13.77 5.02
N HIS A 178 4.95 14.87 5.50
CA HIS A 178 5.38 15.62 6.67
C HIS A 178 4.18 16.00 7.53
N ASP A 179 4.24 15.75 8.83
CA ASP A 179 3.14 16.06 9.78
C ASP A 179 1.77 15.52 9.32
N GLY A 180 1.76 14.32 8.74
CA GLY A 180 0.54 13.68 8.25
C GLY A 180 -0.06 14.30 6.97
N GLN A 181 0.69 15.15 6.27
CA GLN A 181 0.31 15.74 4.98
C GLN A 181 1.21 15.22 3.86
N VAL A 182 0.62 14.72 2.78
CA VAL A 182 1.34 14.23 1.61
C VAL A 182 1.34 15.28 0.50
N LYS A 183 2.52 15.72 0.08
CA LYS A 183 2.74 16.62 -1.05
C LYS A 183 3.13 15.82 -2.28
N ALA A 184 2.59 16.22 -3.44
CA ALA A 184 2.96 15.65 -4.75
C ALA A 184 3.78 16.64 -5.58
N GLU A 185 4.87 16.15 -6.18
CA GLU A 185 5.77 16.93 -7.01
C GLU A 185 6.33 16.10 -8.16
N TRP A 186 6.61 16.74 -9.29
CA TRP A 186 7.21 16.09 -10.46
C TRP A 186 8.31 16.96 -11.08
N ARG A 187 9.12 16.38 -11.96
CA ARG A 187 9.99 17.15 -12.85
C ARG A 187 10.18 16.44 -14.19
N ASP A 188 10.39 17.24 -15.23
CA ASP A 188 10.79 16.81 -16.56
C ASP A 188 12.28 16.42 -16.55
N THR A 189 12.56 15.12 -16.62
CA THR A 189 13.94 14.61 -16.56
C THR A 189 14.74 14.91 -17.84
N PRO A 190 14.21 14.69 -19.07
CA PRO A 190 14.92 15.01 -20.31
C PRO A 190 15.41 16.45 -20.40
N ASN A 191 14.61 17.40 -19.90
CA ASN A 191 14.94 18.83 -19.95
C ASN A 191 15.62 19.34 -18.67
N ASN A 192 15.96 18.44 -17.72
CA ASN A 192 16.53 18.77 -16.42
C ASN A 192 15.73 19.87 -15.70
N GLY A 193 14.40 19.71 -15.68
CA GLY A 193 13.49 20.65 -15.06
C GLY A 193 13.59 20.68 -13.53
N ASP A 194 13.14 21.78 -12.96
CA ASP A 194 12.97 21.92 -11.50
C ASP A 194 11.76 21.11 -11.01
N TRP A 195 11.75 20.79 -9.71
CA TRP A 195 10.60 20.18 -9.06
C TRP A 195 9.40 21.14 -9.05
N GLN A 196 8.27 20.68 -9.57
CA GLN A 196 7.02 21.42 -9.64
C GLN A 196 5.96 20.73 -8.77
N PRO A 197 5.22 21.47 -7.93
CA PRO A 197 4.13 20.90 -7.15
C PRO A 197 2.95 20.51 -8.04
N VAL A 198 2.23 19.47 -7.64
CA VAL A 198 0.95 19.04 -8.23
C VAL A 198 -0.10 19.08 -7.14
N GLY A 199 -1.07 19.99 -7.28
CA GLY A 199 -2.18 20.14 -6.33
C GLY A 199 -1.77 20.58 -4.92
N ALA A 200 -2.74 20.53 -4.01
CA ALA A 200 -2.53 20.80 -2.59
C ALA A 200 -2.06 19.54 -1.85
N PRO A 201 -1.40 19.68 -0.67
CA PRO A 201 -1.14 18.54 0.20
C PRO A 201 -2.43 17.89 0.70
N ALA A 202 -2.41 16.56 0.84
CA ALA A 202 -3.57 15.78 1.29
C ALA A 202 -3.29 15.01 2.59
N PRO A 203 -4.29 14.85 3.48
CA PRO A 203 -4.10 14.21 4.77
C PRO A 203 -3.94 12.69 4.64
N VAL A 204 -2.84 12.17 5.18
CA VAL A 204 -2.59 10.73 5.33
C VAL A 204 -1.85 10.50 6.65
N THR A 205 -2.56 10.02 7.66
CA THR A 205 -2.15 10.16 9.08
C THR A 205 -1.72 8.86 9.74
N ARG A 206 -1.92 7.72 9.08
CA ARG A 206 -1.58 6.40 9.64
C ARG A 206 -0.42 5.76 8.90
N ALA A 207 -0.07 4.52 9.28
CA ALA A 207 0.86 3.73 8.48
C ALA A 207 0.30 3.51 7.07
N VAL A 208 1.15 3.69 6.07
CA VAL A 208 0.78 3.65 4.65
C VAL A 208 1.58 2.61 3.91
N ARG A 209 1.02 2.14 2.80
CA ARG A 209 1.75 1.41 1.77
C ARG A 209 2.29 2.42 0.76
N VAL A 210 3.58 2.37 0.48
CA VAL A 210 4.24 3.29 -0.46
C VAL A 210 5.04 2.53 -1.50
N GLY A 211 4.96 2.94 -2.75
CA GLY A 211 5.73 2.31 -3.82
C GLY A 211 5.28 2.67 -5.23
N VAL A 212 5.58 1.79 -6.18
CA VAL A 212 5.35 1.99 -7.62
C VAL A 212 4.18 1.14 -8.13
N MET A 213 3.40 1.71 -9.03
CA MET A 213 2.24 1.06 -9.63
C MET A 213 2.02 1.45 -11.10
N ALA A 214 1.32 0.59 -11.83
CA ALA A 214 0.91 0.81 -13.21
C ALA A 214 -0.57 0.46 -13.38
N LEU A 215 -1.29 1.28 -14.15
CA LEU A 215 -2.73 1.21 -14.34
C LEU A 215 -3.11 1.03 -15.80
N ASN A 216 -4.25 0.39 -16.00
CA ASN A 216 -4.91 0.31 -17.29
C ASN A 216 -6.39 0.08 -17.05
N THR A 217 -7.15 1.15 -16.83
CA THR A 217 -8.54 1.03 -16.34
C THR A 217 -9.52 0.70 -17.48
N THR A 218 -9.15 0.95 -18.73
CA THR A 218 -9.95 0.60 -19.91
C THR A 218 -10.06 -0.93 -20.05
N PRO A 219 -11.26 -1.54 -20.00
CA PRO A 219 -11.40 -3.02 -20.02
C PRO A 219 -11.02 -3.71 -21.33
N ASP A 220 -11.12 -3.01 -22.46
CA ASP A 220 -10.90 -3.56 -23.81
C ASP A 220 -9.61 -3.04 -24.48
N SER A 221 -8.70 -2.45 -23.71
CA SER A 221 -7.40 -1.98 -24.22
C SER A 221 -6.40 -3.13 -24.36
N GLU A 222 -5.26 -2.84 -25.02
CA GLU A 222 -4.09 -3.72 -24.91
C GLU A 222 -3.45 -3.58 -23.51
N PRO A 223 -2.73 -4.61 -23.03
CA PRO A 223 -1.91 -4.50 -21.82
C PRO A 223 -0.95 -3.30 -21.90
N PHE A 224 -0.76 -2.64 -20.76
CA PHE A 224 0.07 -1.45 -20.64
C PHE A 224 1.33 -1.79 -19.85
N SER A 225 2.50 -1.42 -20.37
CA SER A 225 3.77 -1.56 -19.67
C SER A 225 4.39 -0.20 -19.37
N ALA A 226 4.94 -0.08 -18.17
CA ALA A 226 5.78 1.04 -17.78
C ALA A 226 7.09 0.51 -17.17
N THR A 227 8.16 1.28 -17.32
CA THR A 227 9.44 0.93 -16.68
C THR A 227 9.82 1.95 -15.61
N PHE A 228 10.40 1.46 -14.52
CA PHE A 228 10.86 2.26 -13.40
C PHE A 228 12.35 2.05 -13.24
N ARG A 229 13.11 3.14 -13.09
CA ARG A 229 14.57 3.03 -12.88
C ARG A 229 14.91 2.67 -11.44
N TYR A 230 14.22 3.28 -10.48
CA TYR A 230 14.50 3.11 -9.06
C TYR A 230 13.25 3.37 -8.23
N LEU A 231 13.22 2.84 -7.00
CA LEU A 231 12.33 3.32 -5.94
C LEU A 231 13.20 3.74 -4.76
N ARG A 232 13.15 5.02 -4.41
CA ARG A 232 13.91 5.58 -3.29
C ARG A 232 12.94 6.06 -2.23
N ILE A 233 13.10 5.56 -1.00
CA ILE A 233 12.35 5.99 0.18
C ILE A 233 13.36 6.50 1.21
N THR A 234 13.20 7.73 1.65
CA THR A 234 13.98 8.32 2.74
C THR A 234 13.06 8.70 3.87
N CYS A 235 13.45 8.39 5.09
CA CYS A 235 12.65 8.64 6.30
C CYS A 235 13.27 9.81 7.08
N SER A 236 12.44 10.57 7.79
CA SER A 236 12.86 11.74 8.57
C SER A 236 12.21 11.76 9.95
#